data_AF-A0A8J6NI54-F1
#
_entry.id   AF-A0A8J6NI54-F1
#
_cell.length_a   1.000
_cell.length_b   1.000
_cell.length_c   1.000
_cell.angle_alpha   90.00
_cell.angle_beta   90.00
_cell.angle_gamma   90.00
#
_symmetry.space_group_name_H-M   'P 1'
#
loop_
_entity.id
_entity.type
_entity.pdbx_description
1 polymer ?
#
loop_
_entity_poly.entity_id
_entity_poly.type
_entity_poly.pdbx_seq_one_letter_code
_entity_poly.pdbx_strand_id
1 'polypeptide(L)'
;MFGKYFYNVNSTFYIWYDSWEDAKKGTRAYGDRIGWPNMPENEIPTARKYFIEHSSRQIIERIKLGIDGQIKNIIYSYSYFNYLLIYLGVLILIVSLNLKRNLKIAMEQIYQILFFLYIFGANLILYAWYSPIASGPRFTYSLYIPFIYTIFLIINNCLKESKWTGNNNQLLLNIHHLFTGVNLTVIGLFLYEILYHIPVVMSSVYFGN
;
A
#
# COMPACT_ATOMS: atom_id res chain seq x y z
N MET A 1 22.64 -13.74 -16.91
CA MET A 1 22.22 -12.34 -16.61
C MET A 1 21.83 -11.67 -17.91
N PHE A 2 20.65 -11.03 -17.98
CA PHE A 2 20.02 -10.53 -19.21
C PHE A 2 20.64 -9.23 -19.80
N GLY A 3 21.91 -8.94 -19.53
CA GLY A 3 22.66 -7.85 -20.19
C GLY A 3 22.20 -6.41 -19.95
N LYS A 4 21.10 -6.16 -19.22
CA LYS A 4 20.58 -4.83 -18.90
C LYS A 4 20.50 -4.61 -17.39
N TYR A 5 21.08 -3.52 -16.90
CA TYR A 5 20.87 -3.07 -15.52
C TYR A 5 19.37 -2.82 -15.30
N PHE A 6 18.83 -3.31 -14.18
CA PHE A 6 17.41 -3.20 -13.82
C PHE A 6 16.41 -4.00 -14.67
N TYR A 7 16.84 -5.03 -15.41
CA TYR A 7 15.91 -5.94 -16.08
C TYR A 7 14.98 -6.64 -15.06
N ASN A 8 13.68 -6.48 -15.26
CA ASN A 8 12.65 -7.19 -14.51
C ASN A 8 11.50 -7.55 -15.47
N VAL A 9 11.22 -8.86 -15.60
CA VAL A 9 10.22 -9.38 -16.53
C VAL A 9 8.82 -8.78 -16.31
N ASN A 10 8.48 -8.45 -15.06
CA ASN A 10 7.18 -7.89 -14.71
C ASN A 10 7.01 -6.47 -15.28
N SER A 11 8.00 -5.60 -15.09
CA SER A 11 7.98 -4.22 -15.60
C SER A 11 8.35 -4.13 -17.09
N THR A 12 9.06 -5.13 -17.61
CA THR A 12 9.47 -5.12 -19.03
C THR A 12 8.34 -5.61 -19.92
N PHE A 13 7.65 -6.69 -19.54
CA PHE A 13 6.63 -7.33 -20.37
C PHE A 13 5.27 -7.40 -19.70
N TYR A 14 5.18 -7.95 -18.48
CA TYR A 14 3.88 -8.34 -17.92
C TYR A 14 2.93 -7.19 -17.68
N ILE A 15 3.46 -6.05 -17.24
CA ILE A 15 2.70 -4.82 -16.97
C ILE A 15 1.93 -4.30 -18.20
N TRP A 16 2.27 -4.78 -19.41
CA TRP A 16 1.68 -4.39 -20.68
C TRP A 16 0.75 -5.46 -21.29
N TYR A 17 0.42 -6.53 -20.56
CA TYR A 17 -0.69 -7.42 -20.93
C TYR A 17 -2.00 -7.02 -20.24
N ASP A 18 -3.13 -7.43 -20.81
CA ASP A 18 -4.46 -7.21 -20.22
C ASP A 18 -4.80 -8.18 -19.11
N SER A 19 -4.23 -9.38 -19.13
CA SER A 19 -4.43 -10.37 -18.08
C SER A 19 -3.22 -11.27 -17.87
N TRP A 20 -3.21 -11.97 -16.74
CA TRP A 20 -2.24 -13.04 -16.50
C TRP A 20 -2.32 -14.18 -17.52
N GLU A 21 -3.52 -14.49 -18.01
CA GLU A 21 -3.71 -15.53 -19.03
C GLU A 21 -3.04 -15.15 -20.35
N ASP A 22 -3.10 -13.88 -20.73
CA ASP A 22 -2.43 -13.37 -21.92
C ASP A 22 -0.91 -13.37 -21.74
N ALA A 23 -0.42 -12.98 -20.56
CA ALA A 23 1.01 -13.08 -20.25
C ALA A 23 1.53 -14.52 -20.32
N LYS A 24 0.73 -15.52 -19.88
CA LYS A 24 1.07 -16.94 -19.97
C LYS A 24 1.14 -17.44 -21.42
N LYS A 25 0.24 -16.98 -22.29
CA LYS A 25 0.22 -17.34 -23.72
C LYS A 25 1.23 -16.54 -24.55
N GLY A 26 1.63 -15.36 -24.06
CA GLY A 26 2.60 -14.47 -24.68
C GLY A 26 4.04 -14.78 -24.27
N THR A 27 4.81 -13.75 -23.93
CA THR A 27 6.25 -13.80 -23.60
C THR A 27 6.67 -14.97 -22.69
N ARG A 28 5.79 -15.40 -21.77
CA ARG A 28 6.05 -16.56 -20.92
C ARG A 28 6.10 -17.89 -21.67
N ALA A 29 5.23 -18.10 -22.65
CA ALA A 29 5.28 -19.27 -23.52
C ALA A 29 6.57 -19.31 -24.38
N TYR A 30 7.17 -18.14 -24.61
CA TYR A 30 8.38 -17.96 -25.41
C TYR A 30 9.66 -17.82 -24.59
N GLY A 31 9.66 -18.24 -23.32
CA GLY A 31 10.88 -18.42 -22.53
C GLY A 31 11.44 -17.18 -21.83
N ASP A 32 10.61 -16.16 -21.58
CA ASP A 32 10.99 -14.91 -20.88
C ASP A 32 11.63 -15.07 -19.49
N ARG A 33 11.49 -16.26 -18.87
CA ARG A 33 12.10 -16.62 -17.57
C ARG A 33 13.54 -17.11 -17.67
N ILE A 34 13.96 -17.54 -18.86
CA ILE A 34 15.29 -18.08 -19.12
C ILE A 34 16.14 -17.04 -19.85
N GLY A 35 15.53 -16.38 -20.83
CA GLY A 35 16.18 -15.45 -21.75
C GLY A 35 15.19 -14.41 -22.25
N TRP A 36 15.66 -13.52 -23.14
CA TRP A 36 14.72 -12.66 -23.86
C TRP A 36 13.72 -13.55 -24.61
N PRO A 37 12.41 -13.23 -24.62
CA PRO A 37 11.40 -14.10 -25.23
C PRO A 37 11.70 -14.32 -26.71
N ASN A 38 11.67 -15.59 -27.13
CA ASN A 38 11.91 -15.99 -28.52
C ASN A 38 10.64 -15.83 -29.35
N MET A 39 10.23 -14.58 -29.58
CA MET A 39 9.06 -14.22 -30.38
C MET A 39 9.37 -13.00 -31.27
N PRO A 40 8.60 -12.77 -32.35
CA PRO A 40 8.78 -11.61 -33.21
C PRO A 40 8.75 -10.30 -32.42
N GLU A 41 9.62 -9.35 -32.76
CA GLU A 41 9.78 -8.10 -31.99
C GLU A 41 8.52 -7.24 -31.97
N ASN A 42 7.72 -7.28 -33.05
CA ASN A 42 6.42 -6.62 -33.14
C ASN A 42 5.35 -7.27 -32.23
N GLU A 43 5.53 -8.51 -31.81
CA GLU A 43 4.63 -9.19 -30.90
C GLU A 43 4.98 -8.93 -29.43
N ILE A 44 6.23 -8.51 -29.14
CA ILE A 44 6.68 -8.21 -27.78
C ILE A 44 5.87 -7.04 -27.21
N PRO A 45 5.27 -7.20 -26.02
CA PRO A 45 4.46 -6.16 -25.41
C PRO A 45 5.36 -5.00 -24.95
N THR A 46 4.95 -3.78 -25.27
CA THR A 46 5.64 -2.55 -24.87
C THR A 46 4.61 -1.47 -24.50
N ALA A 47 5.03 -0.47 -23.74
CA ALA A 47 4.18 0.68 -23.41
C ALA A 47 3.57 1.32 -24.67
N ARG A 48 4.40 1.56 -25.69
CA ARG A 48 3.97 2.19 -26.94
C ARG A 48 2.89 1.36 -27.64
N LYS A 49 3.11 0.05 -27.76
CA LYS A 49 2.14 -0.87 -28.37
C LYS A 49 0.82 -0.86 -27.59
N TYR A 50 0.89 -0.95 -26.26
CA TYR A 50 -0.28 -0.93 -25.39
C TYR A 50 -1.15 0.32 -25.61
N PHE A 51 -0.54 1.51 -25.59
CA PHE A 51 -1.27 2.77 -25.78
C PHE A 51 -1.80 3.00 -27.19
N ILE A 52 -1.22 2.35 -28.21
CA ILE A 52 -1.74 2.40 -29.59
C ILE A 52 -2.94 1.46 -29.74
N GLU A 53 -2.88 0.28 -29.13
CA GLU A 53 -3.91 -0.77 -29.26
C GLU A 53 -5.12 -0.52 -28.35
N HIS A 54 -4.97 0.25 -27.28
CA HIS A 54 -6.01 0.51 -26.29
C HIS A 54 -6.57 1.93 -26.38
N SER A 55 -7.90 2.02 -26.36
CA SER A 55 -8.60 3.28 -26.20
C SER A 55 -8.41 3.85 -24.78
N SER A 56 -8.55 5.17 -24.65
CA SER A 56 -8.53 5.86 -23.35
C SER A 56 -9.57 5.30 -22.37
N ARG A 57 -10.72 4.82 -22.89
CA ARG A 57 -11.76 4.19 -22.08
C ARG A 57 -11.27 2.89 -21.44
N GLN A 58 -10.64 2.00 -22.22
CA GLN A 58 -10.09 0.73 -21.71
C GLN A 58 -9.00 0.97 -20.66
N ILE A 59 -8.15 1.98 -20.89
CA ILE A 59 -7.12 2.40 -19.94
C ILE A 59 -7.73 2.85 -18.60
N ILE A 60 -8.77 3.68 -18.65
CA ILE A 60 -9.48 4.16 -17.45
C ILE A 60 -10.18 2.99 -16.74
N GLU A 61 -10.82 2.09 -17.49
CA GLU A 61 -11.48 0.90 -16.95
C GLU A 61 -10.49 -0.02 -16.23
N ARG A 62 -9.30 -0.25 -16.79
CA ARG A 62 -8.21 -0.98 -16.15
C ARG A 62 -7.84 -0.39 -14.80
N ILE A 63 -7.64 0.93 -14.75
CA ILE A 63 -7.28 1.62 -13.50
C ILE A 63 -8.41 1.50 -12.47
N LYS A 64 -9.67 1.71 -12.87
CA LYS A 64 -10.83 1.60 -11.96
C LYS A 64 -10.94 0.20 -11.35
N LEU A 65 -10.91 -0.84 -12.18
CA LEU A 65 -10.93 -2.23 -11.72
C LEU A 65 -9.76 -2.54 -10.80
N GLY A 66 -8.59 -1.99 -11.11
CA GLY A 66 -7.41 -2.07 -10.27
C GLY A 66 -7.62 -1.45 -8.89
N ILE A 67 -8.13 -0.22 -8.83
CA ILE A 67 -8.44 0.50 -7.58
C ILE A 67 -9.46 -0.29 -6.75
N ASP A 68 -10.54 -0.75 -7.36
CA ASP A 68 -11.56 -1.56 -6.69
C ASP A 68 -10.95 -2.84 -6.10
N GLY A 69 -10.04 -3.48 -6.84
CA GLY A 69 -9.26 -4.61 -6.34
C GLY A 69 -8.40 -4.26 -5.13
N GLN A 70 -7.73 -3.10 -5.14
CA GLN A 70 -6.92 -2.67 -3.99
C GLN A 70 -7.76 -2.28 -2.78
N ILE A 71 -8.92 -1.66 -2.96
CA ILE A 71 -9.87 -1.38 -1.87
C ILE A 71 -10.31 -2.70 -1.22
N LYS A 72 -10.68 -3.70 -2.02
CA LYS A 72 -10.99 -5.04 -1.51
C LYS A 72 -9.80 -5.64 -0.78
N ASN A 73 -8.58 -5.51 -1.29
CA ASN A 73 -7.38 -6.00 -0.60
C ASN A 73 -7.16 -5.30 0.75
N ILE A 74 -7.48 -4.02 0.91
CA ILE A 74 -7.39 -3.29 2.18
C ILE A 74 -8.46 -3.77 3.17
N ILE A 75 -9.69 -3.99 2.69
CA ILE A 75 -10.85 -4.37 3.53
C ILE A 75 -10.76 -5.85 3.96
N TYR A 76 -10.42 -6.73 3.03
CA TYR A 76 -10.44 -8.19 3.19
C TYR A 76 -9.04 -8.80 3.33
N SER A 77 -8.04 -8.00 3.74
CA SER A 77 -6.71 -8.51 4.07
C SER A 77 -6.81 -9.65 5.11
N TYR A 78 -5.82 -10.55 5.11
CA TYR A 78 -5.75 -11.71 6.02
C TYR A 78 -5.81 -11.40 7.51
N SER A 79 -5.79 -10.11 7.88
CA SER A 79 -5.87 -9.68 9.26
C SER A 79 -7.30 -9.53 9.73
N TYR A 80 -7.62 -10.16 10.86
CA TYR A 80 -8.91 -10.02 11.52
C TYR A 80 -9.18 -8.56 11.94
N PHE A 81 -8.13 -7.80 12.25
CA PHE A 81 -8.22 -6.38 12.61
C PHE A 81 -7.61 -5.48 11.54
N ASN A 82 -8.31 -4.39 11.21
CA ASN A 82 -7.79 -3.37 10.31
C ASN A 82 -7.05 -2.27 11.11
N TYR A 83 -5.81 -2.56 11.55
CA TYR A 83 -5.07 -1.62 12.42
C TYR A 83 -4.80 -0.26 11.76
N LEU A 84 -4.80 -0.19 10.43
CA LEU A 84 -4.70 1.05 9.68
C LEU A 84 -5.84 2.02 10.04
N LEU A 85 -7.07 1.52 10.15
CA LEU A 85 -8.23 2.32 10.55
C LEU A 85 -8.13 2.80 12.01
N ILE A 86 -7.57 1.98 12.91
CA ILE A 86 -7.35 2.36 14.30
C ILE A 86 -6.39 3.56 14.37
N TYR A 87 -5.23 3.45 13.70
CA TYR A 87 -4.23 4.52 13.68
C TYR A 87 -4.74 5.78 12.97
N LEU A 88 -5.53 5.64 11.91
CA LEU A 88 -6.22 6.75 11.26
C LEU A 88 -7.18 7.47 12.21
N GLY A 89 -8.02 6.73 12.94
CA GLY A 89 -8.94 7.32 13.91
C GLY A 89 -8.22 8.12 15.00
N VAL A 90 -7.11 7.60 15.50
CA VAL A 90 -6.27 8.26 16.51
C VAL A 90 -5.61 9.53 15.95
N LEU A 91 -5.09 9.46 14.72
CA LEU A 91 -4.54 10.63 14.04
C LEU A 91 -5.62 11.73 13.89
N ILE A 92 -6.81 11.38 13.40
CA ILE A 92 -7.93 12.32 13.24
C ILE A 92 -8.30 12.96 14.58
N LEU A 93 -8.37 12.17 15.65
CA LEU A 93 -8.63 12.68 17.00
C LEU A 93 -7.56 13.68 17.43
N ILE A 94 -6.27 13.32 17.33
CA ILE A 94 -5.16 14.20 17.75
C ILE A 94 -5.11 15.48 16.92
N VAL A 95 -5.32 15.37 15.61
CA VAL A 95 -5.36 16.53 14.70
C VAL A 95 -6.53 17.44 15.04
N SER A 96 -7.72 16.89 15.28
CA SER A 96 -8.94 17.67 15.55
C SER A 96 -8.90 18.40 16.89
N LEU A 97 -8.24 17.84 17.92
CA LEU A 97 -8.08 18.48 19.23
C LEU A 97 -7.38 19.85 19.16
N ASN A 98 -6.51 20.08 18.17
CA ASN A 98 -5.81 21.36 17.98
C ASN A 98 -5.64 21.71 16.49
N LEU A 99 -6.75 21.72 15.75
CA LEU A 99 -6.74 21.82 14.29
C LEU A 99 -5.87 22.97 13.75
N LYS A 100 -6.05 24.20 14.24
CA LYS A 100 -5.31 25.38 13.75
C LYS A 100 -3.79 25.21 13.90
N ARG A 101 -3.35 24.70 15.05
CA ARG A 101 -1.92 24.47 15.33
C ARG A 101 -1.37 23.32 14.48
N ASN A 102 -2.09 22.20 14.46
CA ASN A 102 -1.64 21.02 13.74
C ASN A 102 -1.61 21.25 12.22
N LEU A 103 -2.50 22.10 11.68
CA LEU A 103 -2.43 22.56 10.29
C LEU A 103 -1.18 23.43 10.05
N LYS A 104 -0.80 24.30 10.99
CA LYS A 104 0.44 25.08 10.87
C LYS A 104 1.67 24.16 10.80
N ILE A 105 1.77 23.19 11.72
CA ILE A 105 2.84 22.18 11.72
C ILE A 105 2.84 21.38 10.41
N ALA A 106 1.66 20.99 9.91
CA ALA A 106 1.56 20.30 8.63
C ALA A 106 2.06 21.16 7.46
N MET A 107 1.85 22.48 7.51
CA MET A 107 2.36 23.40 6.49
C MET A 107 3.87 23.59 6.57
N GLU A 108 4.45 23.54 7.77
CA GLU A 108 5.91 23.52 7.94
C GLU A 108 6.55 22.23 7.42
N GLN A 109 5.79 21.13 7.36
CA GLN A 109 6.21 19.82 6.85
C GLN A 109 5.59 19.46 5.48
N ILE A 110 5.16 20.46 4.71
CA ILE A 110 4.38 20.23 3.49
C ILE A 110 5.13 19.39 2.46
N TYR A 111 6.45 19.55 2.32
CA TYR A 111 7.24 18.77 1.37
C TYR A 111 7.31 17.29 1.75
N GLN A 112 7.43 16.97 3.05
CA GLN A 112 7.39 15.59 3.53
C GLN A 112 6.00 14.99 3.26
N ILE A 113 4.93 15.73 3.55
CA ILE A 113 3.56 15.29 3.29
C ILE A 113 3.35 15.03 1.79
N LEU A 114 3.75 15.97 0.93
CA LEU A 114 3.66 15.81 -0.52
C LEU A 114 4.50 14.65 -1.04
N PHE A 115 5.70 14.44 -0.50
CA PHE A 115 6.55 13.30 -0.83
C PHE A 115 5.85 11.98 -0.50
N PHE A 116 5.27 11.85 0.70
CA PHE A 116 4.51 10.66 1.06
C PHE A 116 3.28 10.51 0.17
N LEU A 117 2.46 11.55 -0.01
CA LEU A 117 1.29 11.50 -0.89
C LEU A 117 1.66 11.09 -2.32
N TYR A 118 2.79 11.56 -2.83
CA TYR A 118 3.32 11.16 -4.13
C TYR A 118 3.68 9.67 -4.14
N ILE A 119 4.47 9.19 -3.16
CA ILE A 119 4.85 7.78 -3.08
C ILE A 119 3.62 6.88 -2.94
N PHE A 120 2.66 7.23 -2.08
CA PHE A 120 1.41 6.49 -1.91
C PHE A 120 0.56 6.50 -3.18
N GLY A 121 0.34 7.67 -3.78
CA GLY A 121 -0.46 7.82 -4.98
C GLY A 121 0.15 7.11 -6.18
N ALA A 122 1.46 7.26 -6.40
CA ALA A 122 2.18 6.61 -7.48
C ALA A 122 2.13 5.08 -7.34
N ASN A 123 2.38 4.54 -6.15
CA ASN A 123 2.29 3.10 -5.91
C ASN A 123 0.86 2.58 -6.05
N LEU A 124 -0.15 3.31 -5.56
CA LEU A 124 -1.55 2.92 -5.73
C LEU A 124 -1.93 2.83 -7.22
N ILE A 125 -1.52 3.81 -8.03
CA ILE A 125 -1.75 3.80 -9.47
C ILE A 125 -1.02 2.63 -10.13
N LEU A 126 0.25 2.38 -9.76
CA LEU A 126 1.01 1.24 -10.28
C LEU A 126 0.37 -0.10 -9.91
N TYR A 127 -0.13 -0.25 -8.69
CA TYR A 127 -0.80 -1.47 -8.24
C TYR A 127 -2.16 -1.66 -8.87
N ALA A 128 -2.92 -0.57 -9.06
CA ALA A 128 -4.15 -0.61 -9.83
C ALA A 128 -3.87 -1.05 -11.28
N TRP A 129 -2.88 -0.44 -11.91
CA TRP A 129 -2.46 -0.78 -13.27
C TRP A 129 -2.00 -2.24 -13.39
N TYR A 130 -1.29 -2.76 -12.41
CA TYR A 130 -0.76 -4.13 -12.42
C TYR A 130 -1.76 -5.20 -11.96
N SER A 131 -2.88 -4.80 -11.36
CA SER A 131 -3.90 -5.69 -10.79
C SER A 131 -4.39 -6.80 -11.72
N PRO A 132 -4.60 -6.58 -13.05
CA PRO A 132 -5.05 -7.65 -13.96
C PRO A 132 -4.04 -8.78 -14.15
N ILE A 133 -2.76 -8.50 -13.92
CA ILE A 133 -1.67 -9.48 -13.99
C ILE A 133 -1.55 -10.22 -12.67
N ALA A 134 -1.58 -9.46 -11.59
CA ALA A 134 -1.46 -10.00 -10.26
C ALA A 134 -2.16 -9.06 -9.30
N SER A 135 -2.99 -9.64 -8.45
CA SER A 135 -3.68 -8.95 -7.37
C SER A 135 -3.37 -9.62 -6.03
N GLY A 136 -3.78 -8.96 -4.95
CA GLY A 136 -3.78 -9.52 -3.60
C GLY A 136 -3.18 -8.58 -2.55
N PRO A 137 -3.34 -8.93 -1.26
CA PRO A 137 -2.93 -8.08 -0.13
C PRO A 137 -1.43 -7.72 -0.12
N ARG A 138 -0.58 -8.49 -0.80
CA ARG A 138 0.87 -8.22 -0.88
C ARG A 138 1.20 -6.82 -1.42
N PHE A 139 0.38 -6.28 -2.32
CA PHE A 139 0.61 -4.93 -2.87
C PHE A 139 0.35 -3.87 -1.81
N THR A 140 -0.71 -4.01 -1.02
CA THR A 140 -1.08 -3.05 0.03
C THR A 140 -0.15 -3.13 1.24
N TYR A 141 0.43 -4.29 1.55
CA TYR A 141 1.40 -4.45 2.63
C TYR A 141 2.68 -3.63 2.45
N SER A 142 3.14 -3.48 1.20
CA SER A 142 4.31 -2.64 0.91
C SER A 142 4.12 -1.17 1.32
N LEU A 143 2.86 -0.70 1.32
CA LEU A 143 2.48 0.65 1.71
C LEU A 143 2.13 0.78 3.19
N TYR A 144 1.92 -0.35 3.86
CA TYR A 144 1.48 -0.38 5.24
C TYR A 144 2.52 0.19 6.21
N ILE A 145 3.76 -0.27 6.13
CA ILE A 145 4.85 0.20 7.02
C ILE A 145 5.12 1.69 6.81
N PRO A 146 5.32 2.21 5.57
CA PRO A 146 5.48 3.64 5.35
C PRO A 146 4.30 4.45 5.91
N PHE A 147 3.10 3.90 5.88
CA PHE A 147 1.89 4.59 6.31
C PHE A 147 1.85 4.72 7.83
N ILE A 148 2.02 3.60 8.53
CA ILE A 148 2.06 3.57 10.00
C ILE A 148 3.21 4.44 10.52
N TYR A 149 4.36 4.39 9.86
CA TYR A 149 5.50 5.25 10.20
C TYR A 149 5.16 6.74 10.03
N THR A 150 4.48 7.11 8.95
CA THR A 150 4.04 8.50 8.71
C THR A 150 3.05 8.96 9.77
N ILE A 151 2.05 8.13 10.12
CA ILE A 151 1.11 8.43 11.21
C ILE A 151 1.86 8.64 12.52
N PHE A 152 2.78 7.71 12.86
CA PHE A 152 3.57 7.80 14.07
C PHE A 152 4.39 9.08 14.14
N LEU A 153 5.05 9.47 13.04
CA LEU A 153 5.81 10.71 12.96
C LEU A 153 4.94 11.94 13.19
N ILE A 154 3.78 12.02 12.53
CA ILE A 154 2.86 13.15 12.69
C ILE A 154 2.37 13.24 14.14
N ILE A 155 1.92 12.12 14.71
CA ILE A 155 1.46 12.07 16.10
C ILE A 155 2.58 12.50 17.06
N ASN A 156 3.79 11.96 16.88
CA ASN A 156 4.93 12.29 17.73
C ASN A 156 5.31 13.78 17.66
N ASN A 157 5.28 14.38 16.46
CA ASN A 157 5.55 15.80 16.29
C ASN A 157 4.46 16.68 16.94
N CYS A 158 3.18 16.34 16.73
CA CYS A 158 2.05 17.00 17.39
C CYS A 158 2.14 16.93 18.93
N LEU A 159 2.68 15.83 19.47
CA LEU A 159 2.86 15.64 20.92
C LEU A 159 4.10 16.37 21.47
N LYS A 160 5.22 16.39 20.74
CA LYS A 160 6.48 17.03 21.18
C LYS A 160 6.35 18.54 21.31
N GLU A 161 5.83 19.22 20.29
CA GLU A 161 5.73 20.69 20.31
C GLU A 161 4.73 21.21 21.33
N SER A 162 3.81 20.36 21.73
CA SER A 162 2.78 20.71 22.67
C SER A 162 3.32 20.88 24.10
N LYS A 163 4.49 20.33 24.44
CA LYS A 163 5.13 20.47 25.77
C LYS A 163 5.56 21.92 26.11
N TRP A 164 5.46 22.87 25.18
CA TRP A 164 6.12 24.18 25.32
C TRP A 164 5.21 25.34 25.78
N THR A 165 3.89 25.17 25.88
CA THR A 165 2.98 26.26 26.30
C THR A 165 2.25 25.91 27.60
N GLY A 166 2.62 26.60 28.69
CA GLY A 166 2.07 26.42 30.03
C GLY A 166 0.54 26.50 30.08
N ASN A 167 -0.04 25.76 31.05
CA ASN A 167 -1.45 25.40 31.28
C ASN A 167 -2.04 24.17 30.56
N ASN A 168 -1.47 23.64 29.48
CA ASN A 168 -2.02 22.47 28.76
C ASN A 168 -1.35 21.11 29.08
N ASN A 169 -0.49 21.04 30.10
CA ASN A 169 0.32 19.85 30.42
C ASN A 169 -0.53 18.61 30.76
N GLN A 170 -1.72 18.78 31.33
CA GLN A 170 -2.57 17.66 31.74
C GLN A 170 -3.31 17.03 30.54
N LEU A 171 -3.83 17.84 29.62
CA LEU A 171 -4.41 17.35 28.36
C LEU A 171 -3.37 16.59 27.52
N LEU A 172 -2.14 17.11 27.49
CA LEU A 172 -1.01 16.46 26.83
C LEU A 172 -0.63 15.11 27.41
N LEU A 173 -0.53 15.04 28.74
CA LEU A 173 -0.29 13.78 29.43
C LEU A 173 -1.38 12.77 29.07
N ASN A 174 -2.64 13.20 29.07
CA ASN A 174 -3.78 12.36 28.72
C ASN A 174 -3.71 11.85 27.27
N ILE A 175 -3.33 12.68 26.30
CA ILE A 175 -3.18 12.24 24.90
C ILE A 175 -1.98 11.30 24.75
N HIS A 176 -0.88 11.52 25.47
CA HIS A 176 0.27 10.62 25.44
C HIS A 176 -0.06 9.25 26.05
N HIS A 177 -0.78 9.22 27.17
CA HIS A 177 -1.31 8.00 27.77
C HIS A 177 -2.31 7.29 26.87
N LEU A 178 -3.21 8.05 26.20
CA LEU A 178 -4.12 7.50 25.20
C LEU A 178 -3.35 6.84 24.05
N PHE A 179 -2.36 7.52 23.48
CA PHE A 179 -1.55 6.96 22.38
C PHE A 179 -0.76 5.73 22.81
N THR A 180 -0.20 5.75 24.02
CA THR A 180 0.49 4.59 24.61
C THR A 180 -0.48 3.42 24.81
N GLY A 181 -1.67 3.68 25.37
CA GLY A 181 -2.73 2.68 25.55
C GLY A 181 -3.18 2.09 24.22
N VAL A 182 -3.37 2.91 23.19
CA VAL A 182 -3.69 2.44 21.83
C VAL A 182 -2.59 1.53 21.29
N ASN A 183 -1.31 1.91 21.41
CA ASN A 183 -0.21 1.07 20.96
C ASN A 183 -0.18 -0.28 21.70
N LEU A 184 -0.38 -0.29 23.02
CA LEU A 184 -0.46 -1.52 23.79
C LEU A 184 -1.65 -2.40 23.36
N THR A 185 -2.80 -1.79 23.10
CA THR A 185 -3.98 -2.50 22.58
C THR A 185 -3.69 -3.08 21.20
N VAL A 186 -3.10 -2.32 20.28
CA VAL A 186 -2.72 -2.80 18.95
C VAL A 186 -1.74 -3.97 19.04
N ILE A 187 -0.73 -3.88 19.91
CA ILE A 187 0.21 -4.98 20.16
C ILE A 187 -0.52 -6.20 20.70
N GLY A 188 -1.44 -6.03 21.65
CA GLY A 188 -2.25 -7.13 22.19
C GLY A 188 -3.13 -7.80 21.14
N LEU A 189 -3.79 -7.02 20.29
CA LEU A 189 -4.60 -7.51 19.16
C LEU A 189 -3.73 -8.24 18.14
N PHE A 190 -2.53 -7.72 17.85
CA PHE A 190 -1.58 -8.37 16.94
C PHE A 190 -1.07 -9.70 17.49
N LEU A 191 -0.75 -9.76 18.80
CA LEU A 191 -0.40 -11.00 19.48
C LEU A 191 -1.56 -12.01 19.45
N TYR A 192 -2.80 -11.55 19.69
CA TYR A 192 -3.98 -12.40 19.56
C TYR A 192 -4.10 -12.97 18.14
N GLU A 193 -3.90 -12.15 17.12
CA GLU A 193 -3.98 -12.58 15.72
C GLU A 193 -2.91 -13.63 15.39
N ILE A 194 -1.66 -13.43 15.84
CA ILE A 194 -0.57 -14.39 15.67
C ILE A 194 -0.83 -15.71 16.40
N LEU A 195 -1.29 -15.64 17.65
CA LEU A 195 -1.40 -16.82 18.51
C LEU A 195 -2.66 -17.65 18.21
N TYR A 196 -3.75 -17.01 17.77
CA TYR A 196 -5.05 -17.67 17.65
C TYR A 196 -5.60 -17.67 16.23
N HIS A 197 -5.45 -16.60 15.46
CA HIS A 197 -6.06 -16.51 14.13
C HIS A 197 -5.18 -17.16 13.04
N ILE A 198 -3.89 -16.81 13.00
CA ILE A 198 -2.97 -17.33 11.99
C ILE A 198 -2.87 -18.87 12.01
N PRO A 199 -2.76 -19.56 13.16
CA PRO A 199 -2.70 -21.02 13.18
C PRO A 199 -3.99 -21.68 12.67
N VAL A 200 -5.15 -21.10 12.96
CA VAL A 200 -6.46 -21.58 12.50
C VAL A 200 -6.64 -21.39 10.99
N VAL A 201 -6.19 -20.25 10.46
CA VAL A 201 -6.20 -20.02 9.01
C VAL A 201 -5.21 -20.94 8.30
N MET A 202 -4.00 -21.13 8.84
CA MET A 202 -3.02 -22.03 8.26
C MET A 202 -3.52 -23.49 8.28
N SER A 203 -4.13 -23.94 9.38
CA SER A 203 -4.67 -25.30 9.48
C SER A 203 -5.85 -25.53 8.53
N SER A 204 -6.76 -24.56 8.39
CA SER A 204 -7.92 -24.70 7.51
C SER A 204 -7.59 -24.56 6.01
N VAL A 205 -6.67 -23.67 5.62
CA VAL A 205 -6.36 -23.39 4.21
C VAL A 205 -5.32 -24.34 3.63
N TYR A 206 -4.34 -24.78 4.42
CA TYR A 206 -3.24 -25.63 3.93
C TYR A 206 -3.34 -27.10 4.39
N PHE A 207 -4.09 -27.38 5.45
CA PHE A 207 -4.20 -28.73 6.03
C PHE A 207 -5.66 -29.21 6.21
N GLY A 208 -6.65 -28.42 5.76
CA GLY A 208 -8.04 -28.82 5.73
C GLY A 208 -8.34 -29.62 4.46
N ASN A 209 -8.89 -30.83 4.62
CA ASN A 209 -9.51 -31.61 3.55
C ASN A 209 -10.71 -30.89 2.93
#